data_AF-A0A6A0AR35-F1
#
_entry.id   AF-A0A6A0AR35-F1
#
_cell.length_a   1.000
_cell.length_b   1.000
_cell.length_c   1.000
_cell.angle_alpha   90.00
_cell.angle_beta   90.00
_cell.angle_gamma   90.00
#
_symmetry.space_group_name_H-M   'P 1'
#
loop_
_entity.id
_entity.type
_entity.pdbx_description
1 polymer ?
#
loop_
_entity_poly.entity_id
_entity_poly.type
_entity_poly.pdbx_seq_one_letter_code
_entity_poly.pdbx_strand_id
1 'polypeptide(L)'
;MTSATLRTSDRRISPVFLGIAAITAVTGWAVWTGFANGQGIAVFLFVTAAWIVSLCLHEYAHARTALHGGDLTVGAKGYLTLNPLKYTHAVLSIVLPVLFVIMGGLGLPGGAVFIERHRIRGRWKHSLISAAGPLANVLFAVVCTAPFWLDALDGVPLGFRFALAFLALLQVTAAILNFLPVPGLDGYGVIEPWLPYGVRRQVEPFAPFGLVAVFAVLWIPGVNHVFFDVVFALMDGLGVSRAEVACGQDLYRFWTEQYPECTALLAR
;
A
#
# COMPACT_ATOMS: atom_id res chain seq x y z
N MET A 1 -27.58 -0.59 28.06
CA MET A 1 -26.17 -0.79 27.68
C MET A 1 -26.01 -2.24 27.22
N THR A 2 -26.18 -2.50 25.93
CA THR A 2 -25.98 -3.84 25.35
C THR A 2 -24.50 -3.99 25.01
N SER A 3 -23.77 -4.70 25.87
CA SER A 3 -22.40 -5.12 25.59
C SER A 3 -22.45 -6.14 24.46
N ALA A 4 -22.23 -5.70 23.22
CA ALA A 4 -22.10 -6.60 22.09
C ALA A 4 -20.80 -7.39 22.26
N THR A 5 -20.92 -8.65 22.67
CA THR A 5 -19.82 -9.60 22.75
C THR A 5 -19.23 -9.78 21.36
N LEU A 6 -18.02 -9.26 21.14
CA LEU A 6 -17.21 -9.58 19.95
C LEU A 6 -17.15 -11.10 19.82
N ARG A 7 -17.63 -11.65 18.69
CA ARG A 7 -17.52 -13.10 18.44
C ARG A 7 -16.04 -13.44 18.27
N THR A 8 -15.64 -14.60 18.79
CA THR A 8 -14.25 -15.11 18.69
C THR A 8 -13.75 -15.25 17.25
N SER A 9 -14.65 -15.31 16.25
CA SER A 9 -14.34 -15.26 14.82
C SER A 9 -13.70 -13.96 14.37
N ASP A 10 -14.03 -12.83 15.02
CA ASP A 10 -13.60 -11.49 14.59
C ASP A 10 -12.15 -11.18 14.99
N ARG A 11 -11.50 -12.10 15.73
CA ARG A 11 -10.10 -12.02 16.16
C ARG A 11 -9.16 -12.97 15.42
N ARG A 12 -9.69 -13.85 14.55
CA ARG A 12 -8.86 -14.84 13.86
C ARG A 12 -8.27 -14.25 12.58
N ILE A 13 -6.94 -14.27 12.49
CA ILE A 13 -6.22 -13.93 11.27
C ILE A 13 -6.60 -14.97 10.20
N SER A 14 -6.91 -14.50 8.99
CA SER A 14 -7.25 -15.37 7.87
C SER A 14 -6.09 -16.28 7.48
N PRO A 15 -6.34 -17.57 7.19
CA PRO A 15 -5.33 -18.46 6.60
C PRO A 15 -4.74 -17.90 5.30
N VAL A 16 -5.51 -17.14 4.53
CA VAL A 16 -5.05 -16.50 3.29
C VAL A 16 -3.98 -15.46 3.61
N PHE A 17 -4.20 -14.61 4.61
CA PHE A 17 -3.22 -13.63 5.06
C PHE A 17 -1.95 -14.30 5.60
N LEU A 18 -2.10 -15.35 6.41
CA LEU A 18 -0.98 -16.13 6.90
C LEU A 18 -0.16 -16.75 5.76
N GLY A 19 -0.84 -17.24 4.72
CA GLY A 19 -0.18 -17.72 3.50
C GLY A 19 0.63 -16.63 2.80
N ILE A 20 0.05 -15.44 2.62
CA ILE A 20 0.75 -14.29 1.99
C ILE A 20 1.93 -13.82 2.85
N ALA A 21 1.77 -13.77 4.17
CA ALA A 21 2.85 -13.42 5.10
C ALA A 21 3.97 -14.48 5.07
N ALA A 22 3.62 -15.76 5.00
CA ALA A 22 4.59 -16.85 4.85
C ALA A 22 5.35 -16.75 3.51
N ILE A 23 4.65 -16.46 2.41
CA ILE A 23 5.29 -16.20 1.10
C ILE A 23 6.28 -15.04 1.23
N THR A 24 5.85 -13.91 1.82
CA THR A 24 6.70 -12.73 2.04
C THR A 24 7.97 -13.09 2.82
N ALA A 25 7.84 -13.86 3.90
CA ALA A 25 8.99 -14.26 4.73
C ALA A 25 9.94 -15.20 3.98
N VAL A 26 9.40 -16.22 3.30
CA VAL A 26 10.20 -17.22 2.58
C VAL A 26 10.92 -16.58 1.39
N THR A 27 10.26 -15.73 0.63
CA THR A 27 10.87 -15.07 -0.53
C THR A 27 11.83 -13.97 -0.10
N GLY A 28 11.54 -13.25 0.99
CA GLY A 28 12.50 -12.32 1.61
C GLY A 28 13.78 -13.04 2.06
N TRP A 29 13.66 -14.21 2.70
CA TRP A 29 14.80 -15.06 3.04
C TRP A 29 15.54 -15.57 1.80
N ALA A 30 14.84 -15.94 0.74
CA ALA A 30 15.46 -16.37 -0.51
C ALA A 30 16.25 -15.23 -1.20
N VAL A 31 15.74 -14.00 -1.16
CA VAL A 31 16.45 -12.81 -1.65
C VAL A 31 17.68 -12.52 -0.78
N TRP A 32 17.56 -12.63 0.55
CA TRP A 32 18.65 -12.43 1.49
C TRP A 32 19.78 -13.43 1.31
N THR A 33 19.46 -14.72 1.16
CA THR A 33 20.46 -15.79 1.06
C THR A 33 21.02 -15.97 -0.35
N GLY A 34 20.43 -15.33 -1.36
CA GLY A 34 20.76 -15.59 -2.76
C GLY A 34 20.42 -17.02 -3.20
N PHE A 35 19.54 -17.72 -2.48
CA PHE A 35 19.25 -19.15 -2.66
C PHE A 35 18.67 -19.50 -4.04
N ALA A 36 18.03 -18.54 -4.72
CA ALA A 36 17.43 -18.76 -6.02
C ALA A 36 18.36 -18.35 -7.16
N ASN A 37 18.71 -19.29 -8.06
CA ASN A 37 19.31 -18.99 -9.38
C ASN A 37 18.46 -18.00 -10.22
N GLY A 38 17.20 -17.75 -9.83
CA GLY A 38 16.32 -16.70 -10.35
C GLY A 38 16.01 -15.63 -9.29
N GLN A 39 17.02 -14.85 -8.89
CA GLN A 39 16.89 -13.78 -7.89
C GLN A 39 15.72 -12.83 -8.19
N GLY A 40 15.46 -12.54 -9.46
CA GLY A 40 14.33 -11.71 -9.88
C GLY A 40 12.95 -12.27 -9.52
N ILE A 41 12.73 -13.58 -9.59
CA ILE A 41 11.46 -14.21 -9.17
C ILE A 41 11.28 -14.06 -7.67
N ALA A 42 12.35 -14.26 -6.89
CA ALA A 42 12.31 -14.10 -5.44
C ALA A 42 11.98 -12.64 -5.05
N VAL A 43 12.62 -11.66 -5.70
CA VAL A 43 12.33 -10.22 -5.52
C VAL A 43 10.89 -9.91 -5.90
N PHE A 44 10.42 -10.39 -7.06
CA PHE A 44 9.06 -10.20 -7.52
C PHE A 44 8.02 -10.68 -6.48
N LEU A 45 8.17 -11.92 -6.02
CA LEU A 45 7.26 -12.51 -5.04
C LEU A 45 7.36 -11.81 -3.68
N PHE A 46 8.56 -11.44 -3.23
CA PHE A 46 8.77 -10.71 -1.99
C PHE A 46 8.07 -9.35 -2.00
N VAL A 47 8.36 -8.52 -3.00
CA VAL A 47 7.81 -7.17 -3.11
C VAL A 47 6.28 -7.22 -3.28
N THR A 48 5.78 -8.10 -4.16
CA THR A 48 4.34 -8.24 -4.40
C THR A 48 3.61 -8.70 -3.14
N ALA A 49 4.10 -9.75 -2.46
CA ALA A 49 3.46 -10.26 -1.27
C ALA A 49 3.53 -9.26 -0.11
N ALA A 50 4.66 -8.59 0.09
CA ALA A 50 4.81 -7.54 1.10
C ALA A 50 3.87 -6.34 0.84
N TRP A 51 3.70 -5.96 -0.43
CA TRP A 51 2.75 -4.93 -0.82
C TRP A 51 1.29 -5.35 -0.57
N ILE A 52 0.92 -6.60 -0.84
CA ILE A 52 -0.42 -7.13 -0.48
C ILE A 52 -0.62 -7.14 1.04
N VAL A 53 0.41 -7.47 1.82
CA VAL A 53 0.36 -7.39 3.29
C VAL A 53 0.07 -5.96 3.73
N SER A 54 0.75 -4.95 3.18
CA SER A 54 0.51 -3.55 3.54
C SER A 54 -0.92 -3.11 3.19
N LEU A 55 -1.44 -3.54 2.04
CA LEU A 55 -2.83 -3.30 1.65
C LEU A 55 -3.84 -3.93 2.63
N CYS A 56 -3.59 -5.15 3.10
CA CYS A 56 -4.45 -5.77 4.11
C CYS A 56 -4.40 -4.99 5.45
N LEU A 57 -3.21 -4.49 5.84
CA LEU A 57 -3.05 -3.66 7.04
C LEU A 57 -3.75 -2.31 6.90
N HIS A 58 -3.72 -1.70 5.72
CA HIS A 58 -4.43 -0.48 5.37
C HIS A 58 -5.94 -0.62 5.57
N GLU A 59 -6.56 -1.63 4.94
CA GLU A 59 -8.00 -1.89 5.08
C GLU A 59 -8.38 -2.31 6.50
N TYR A 60 -7.50 -3.06 7.17
CA TYR A 60 -7.68 -3.38 8.59
C TYR A 60 -7.66 -2.12 9.46
N ALA A 61 -6.80 -1.14 9.18
CA ALA A 61 -6.73 0.11 9.95
C ALA A 61 -8.02 0.92 9.83
N HIS A 62 -8.59 1.03 8.63
CA HIS A 62 -9.92 1.60 8.42
C HIS A 62 -10.99 0.87 9.25
N ALA A 63 -11.06 -0.44 9.09
CA ALA A 63 -12.01 -1.31 9.78
C ALA A 63 -11.89 -1.19 11.31
N ARG A 64 -10.67 -1.25 11.84
CA ARG A 64 -10.39 -1.18 13.27
C ARG A 64 -10.77 0.19 13.83
N THR A 65 -10.46 1.26 13.12
CA THR A 65 -10.81 2.62 13.54
C THR A 65 -12.32 2.85 13.49
N ALA A 66 -13.01 2.32 12.48
CA ALA A 66 -14.47 2.37 12.37
C ALA A 66 -15.17 1.62 13.51
N LEU A 67 -14.64 0.46 13.92
CA LEU A 67 -15.12 -0.27 15.09
C LEU A 67 -15.04 0.58 16.36
N HIS A 68 -13.90 1.22 16.63
CA HIS A 68 -13.76 2.15 17.77
C HIS A 68 -14.64 3.41 17.60
N GLY A 69 -14.94 3.79 16.36
CA GLY A 69 -15.85 4.87 16.02
C GLY A 69 -17.33 4.54 16.29
N GLY A 70 -17.68 3.26 16.45
CA GLY A 70 -19.03 2.77 16.74
C GLY A 70 -19.67 1.90 15.65
N ASP A 71 -18.98 1.63 14.54
CA ASP A 71 -19.48 0.75 13.49
C ASP A 71 -19.19 -0.72 13.81
N LEU A 72 -20.15 -1.38 14.46
CA LEU A 72 -20.09 -2.80 14.80
C LEU A 72 -20.25 -3.73 13.58
N THR A 73 -20.68 -3.22 12.41
CA THR A 73 -20.92 -4.05 11.21
C THR A 73 -19.63 -4.54 10.56
N VAL A 74 -18.52 -3.84 10.80
CA VAL A 74 -17.19 -4.16 10.29
C VAL A 74 -16.72 -5.54 10.76
N GLY A 75 -17.02 -5.90 12.01
CA GLY A 75 -16.73 -7.24 12.54
C GLY A 75 -17.51 -8.31 11.80
N ALA A 76 -18.83 -8.11 11.64
CA ALA A 76 -19.71 -9.04 10.94
C ALA A 76 -19.36 -9.22 9.45
N LYS A 77 -18.85 -8.17 8.78
CA LYS A 77 -18.36 -8.21 7.39
C LYS A 77 -17.02 -8.95 7.25
N GLY A 78 -16.36 -9.28 8.36
CA GLY A 78 -15.10 -10.01 8.37
C GLY A 78 -13.87 -9.19 7.97
N TYR A 79 -13.98 -7.86 7.91
CA TYR A 79 -12.87 -6.96 7.55
C TYR A 79 -11.74 -6.95 8.60
N LEU A 80 -12.04 -7.40 9.82
CA LEU A 80 -11.05 -7.56 10.90
C LEU A 80 -10.18 -8.83 10.76
N THR A 81 -10.38 -9.65 9.72
CA THR A 81 -9.66 -10.92 9.53
C THR A 81 -8.42 -10.81 8.63
N LEU A 82 -8.06 -9.61 8.17
CA LEU A 82 -6.95 -9.35 7.24
C LEU A 82 -7.07 -10.11 5.90
N ASN A 83 -8.27 -10.55 5.52
CA ASN A 83 -8.45 -11.35 4.31
C ASN A 83 -8.63 -10.45 3.08
N PRO A 84 -7.69 -10.42 2.12
CA PRO A 84 -7.79 -9.59 0.92
C PRO A 84 -9.05 -9.88 0.09
N LEU A 85 -9.53 -11.14 0.11
CA LEU A 85 -10.68 -11.58 -0.67
C LEU A 85 -12.03 -11.11 -0.11
N LYS A 86 -12.05 -10.62 1.14
CA LYS A 86 -13.28 -10.11 1.76
C LYS A 86 -13.49 -8.64 1.47
N TYR A 87 -12.49 -7.91 0.95
CA TYR A 87 -12.63 -6.50 0.65
C TYR A 87 -13.46 -6.29 -0.60
N THR A 88 -14.31 -5.27 -0.54
CA THR A 88 -15.55 -5.15 -1.31
C THR A 88 -15.38 -4.93 -2.80
N HIS A 89 -14.23 -4.41 -3.22
CA HIS A 89 -13.92 -4.22 -4.63
C HIS A 89 -12.59 -4.87 -5.01
N ALA A 90 -12.34 -6.13 -4.62
CA ALA A 90 -11.07 -6.83 -4.83
C ALA A 90 -10.44 -6.68 -6.25
N VAL A 91 -11.24 -6.55 -7.31
CA VAL A 91 -10.73 -6.28 -8.67
C VAL A 91 -10.11 -4.88 -8.80
N LEU A 92 -10.86 -3.82 -8.48
CA LEU A 92 -10.32 -2.45 -8.51
C LEU A 92 -9.28 -2.22 -7.40
N SER A 93 -9.39 -2.97 -6.31
CA SER A 93 -8.64 -2.76 -5.08
C SER A 93 -7.33 -3.52 -5.02
N ILE A 94 -7.20 -4.61 -5.76
CA ILE A 94 -6.04 -5.50 -5.67
C ILE A 94 -5.53 -5.78 -7.08
N VAL A 95 -6.41 -6.21 -7.99
CA VAL A 95 -5.99 -6.60 -9.35
C VAL A 95 -5.43 -5.41 -10.12
N LEU A 96 -6.13 -4.27 -10.13
CA LEU A 96 -5.68 -3.10 -10.88
C LEU A 96 -4.35 -2.53 -10.33
N PRO A 97 -4.18 -2.28 -9.02
CA PRO A 97 -2.90 -1.90 -8.44
C PRO A 97 -1.76 -2.89 -8.74
N VAL A 98 -1.99 -4.19 -8.58
CA VAL A 98 -0.97 -5.23 -8.84
C VAL A 98 -0.56 -5.24 -10.31
N LEU A 99 -1.52 -5.14 -11.24
CA LEU A 99 -1.22 -5.07 -12.67
C LEU A 99 -0.34 -3.86 -13.02
N PHE A 100 -0.55 -2.72 -12.39
CA PHE A 100 0.28 -1.53 -12.63
C PHE A 100 1.66 -1.61 -11.97
N VAL A 101 1.77 -2.20 -10.77
CA VAL A 101 3.08 -2.51 -10.18
C VAL A 101 3.86 -3.42 -11.15
N ILE A 102 3.19 -4.42 -11.74
CA ILE A 102 3.77 -5.31 -12.76
C ILE A 102 4.12 -4.54 -14.05
N MET A 103 3.27 -3.65 -14.56
CA MET A 103 3.50 -2.97 -15.84
C MET A 103 4.53 -1.83 -15.79
N GLY A 104 4.82 -1.24 -14.62
CA GLY A 104 5.69 -0.06 -14.57
C GLY A 104 6.13 0.43 -13.19
N GLY A 105 5.92 -0.33 -12.12
CA GLY A 105 6.43 0.00 -10.77
C GLY A 105 5.71 1.14 -10.04
N LEU A 106 4.49 1.49 -10.46
CA LEU A 106 3.64 2.43 -9.72
C LEU A 106 2.93 1.68 -8.57
N GLY A 107 3.27 1.99 -7.32
CA GLY A 107 2.56 1.51 -6.13
C GLY A 107 1.27 2.30 -5.94
N LEU A 108 0.12 1.63 -5.94
CA LEU A 108 -1.17 2.31 -6.08
C LEU A 108 -2.09 2.07 -4.88
N PRO A 109 -3.06 2.97 -4.65
CA PRO A 109 -4.12 2.75 -3.68
C PRO A 109 -4.83 1.41 -3.88
N GLY A 110 -5.00 0.68 -2.78
CA GLY A 110 -6.08 -0.29 -2.68
C GLY A 110 -7.43 0.41 -2.74
N GLY A 111 -8.47 -0.34 -3.07
CA GLY A 111 -9.83 0.16 -3.14
C GLY A 111 -10.59 -0.14 -1.86
N ALA A 112 -11.56 0.73 -1.60
CA ALA A 112 -12.11 0.96 -0.27
C ALA A 112 -12.92 -0.20 0.35
N VAL A 113 -12.76 -0.36 1.66
CA VAL A 113 -13.74 -1.01 2.55
C VAL A 113 -15.02 -0.16 2.68
N PHE A 114 -16.20 -0.80 2.54
CA PHE A 114 -17.47 -0.12 2.81
C PHE A 114 -17.73 0.01 4.32
N ILE A 115 -17.64 1.24 4.80
CA ILE A 115 -17.90 1.61 6.20
C ILE A 115 -19.31 2.22 6.30
N GLU A 116 -20.10 1.79 7.29
CA GLU A 116 -21.42 2.34 7.54
C GLU A 116 -21.34 3.67 8.29
N ARG A 117 -20.96 4.72 7.55
CA ARG A 117 -20.72 6.07 8.05
C ARG A 117 -21.93 6.64 8.81
N HIS A 118 -23.15 6.25 8.47
CA HIS A 118 -24.36 6.69 9.16
C HIS A 118 -24.42 6.28 10.64
N ARG A 119 -23.65 5.26 11.08
CA ARG A 119 -23.60 4.81 12.48
C ARG A 119 -22.56 5.55 13.33
N ILE A 120 -21.64 6.29 12.69
CA ILE A 120 -20.52 6.96 13.37
C ILE A 120 -20.88 8.44 13.59
N ARG A 121 -20.86 8.87 14.86
CA ARG A 121 -21.21 10.25 15.25
C ARG A 121 -19.94 11.13 15.33
N GLY A 122 -19.92 12.20 14.55
CA GLY A 122 -18.91 13.27 14.65
C GLY A 122 -17.94 13.33 13.47
N ARG A 123 -17.70 14.54 12.95
CA ARG A 123 -16.87 14.80 11.75
C ARG A 123 -15.43 14.31 11.91
N TRP A 124 -14.85 14.52 13.09
CA TRP A 124 -13.49 14.05 13.42
C TRP A 124 -13.33 12.54 13.33
N LYS A 125 -14.34 11.76 13.76
CA LYS A 125 -14.26 10.30 13.68
C LYS A 125 -14.28 9.82 12.24
N HIS A 126 -15.09 10.44 11.38
CA HIS A 126 -15.09 10.16 9.95
C HIS A 126 -13.74 10.45 9.32
N SER A 127 -13.16 11.62 9.61
CA SER A 127 -11.83 11.98 9.11
C SER A 127 -10.75 11.01 9.60
N LEU A 128 -10.78 10.62 10.87
CA LEU A 128 -9.81 9.68 11.44
C LEU A 128 -9.92 8.29 10.81
N ILE A 129 -11.15 7.81 10.58
CA ILE A 129 -11.38 6.54 9.92
C ILE A 129 -10.79 6.57 8.51
N SER A 130 -11.03 7.63 7.73
CA SER A 130 -10.43 7.77 6.40
C SER A 130 -8.92 8.00 6.45
N ALA A 131 -8.37 8.61 7.50
CA ALA A 131 -6.91 8.74 7.62
C ALA A 131 -6.21 7.43 8.04
N ALA A 132 -6.92 6.49 8.66
CA ALA A 132 -6.31 5.31 9.29
C ALA A 132 -5.55 4.40 8.31
N GLY A 133 -6.12 4.10 7.14
CA GLY A 133 -5.43 3.32 6.10
C GLY A 133 -4.20 4.02 5.55
N PRO A 134 -4.29 5.27 5.06
CA PRO A 134 -3.14 6.04 4.61
C PRO A 134 -2.02 6.12 5.67
N LEU A 135 -2.37 6.30 6.94
CA LEU A 135 -1.40 6.30 8.05
C LEU A 135 -0.75 4.93 8.27
N ALA A 136 -1.46 3.82 8.04
CA ALA A 136 -0.87 2.48 8.07
C ALA A 136 0.14 2.28 6.92
N ASN A 137 -0.15 2.81 5.72
CA ASN A 137 0.82 2.81 4.62
C ASN A 137 2.05 3.67 4.94
N VAL A 138 1.87 4.85 5.55
CA VAL A 138 2.99 5.67 6.02
C VAL A 138 3.84 4.93 7.05
N LEU A 139 3.22 4.28 8.03
CA LEU A 139 3.95 3.47 9.01
C LEU A 139 4.73 2.36 8.33
N PHE A 140 4.13 1.67 7.36
CA PHE A 140 4.81 0.62 6.60
C PHE A 140 5.98 1.19 5.78
N ALA A 141 5.80 2.34 5.12
CA ALA A 141 6.86 3.04 4.40
C ALA A 141 8.02 3.43 5.32
N VAL A 142 7.72 3.92 6.53
CA VAL A 142 8.73 4.22 7.55
C VAL A 142 9.49 2.97 7.95
N VAL A 143 8.81 1.84 8.16
CA VAL A 143 9.48 0.56 8.48
C VAL A 143 10.37 0.09 7.32
N CYS A 144 9.94 0.22 6.07
CA CYS A 144 10.75 -0.14 4.91
C CYS A 144 11.97 0.77 4.70
N THR A 145 11.85 2.06 5.03
CA THR A 145 12.94 3.04 4.87
C THR A 145 13.84 3.14 6.09
N ALA A 146 13.39 2.69 7.27
CA ALA A 146 14.15 2.72 8.53
C ALA A 146 15.61 2.24 8.41
N PRO A 147 15.90 1.10 7.75
CA PRO A 147 17.28 0.64 7.63
C PRO A 147 18.21 1.62 6.90
N PHE A 148 17.69 2.43 5.97
CA PHE A 148 18.48 3.34 5.15
C PHE A 148 18.93 4.58 5.93
N TRP A 149 18.02 5.24 6.65
CA TRP A 149 18.36 6.45 7.40
C TRP A 149 18.89 6.18 8.82
N LEU A 150 18.74 4.96 9.33
CA LEU A 150 19.40 4.50 10.57
C LEU A 150 20.81 3.94 10.34
N ASP A 151 21.29 3.92 9.09
CA ASP A 151 22.58 3.33 8.70
C ASP A 151 22.71 1.86 9.15
N ALA A 152 21.60 1.11 9.07
CA ALA A 152 21.50 -0.28 9.52
C ALA A 152 21.56 -1.27 8.35
N LEU A 153 22.23 -0.88 7.26
CA LEU A 153 22.37 -1.69 6.04
C LEU A 153 23.73 -2.41 5.94
N ASP A 154 24.59 -2.25 6.93
CA ASP A 154 25.87 -2.97 7.00
C ASP A 154 25.64 -4.49 7.04
N GLY A 155 26.28 -5.20 6.10
CA GLY A 155 26.13 -6.65 5.95
C GLY A 155 24.81 -7.10 5.30
N VAL A 156 23.93 -6.17 4.90
CA VAL A 156 22.72 -6.51 4.14
C VAL A 156 23.09 -6.86 2.69
N PRO A 157 22.69 -8.03 2.19
CA PRO A 157 22.91 -8.41 0.79
C PRO A 157 22.31 -7.40 -0.17
N LEU A 158 23.08 -7.03 -1.21
CA LEU A 158 22.71 -5.95 -2.12
C LEU A 158 21.36 -6.18 -2.82
N GLY A 159 21.06 -7.43 -3.19
CA GLY A 159 19.77 -7.78 -3.79
C GLY A 159 18.58 -7.56 -2.84
N PHE A 160 18.76 -7.81 -1.54
CA PHE A 160 17.73 -7.51 -0.54
C PHE A 160 17.57 -6.01 -0.33
N ARG A 161 18.69 -5.28 -0.29
CA ARG A 161 18.71 -3.81 -0.20
C ARG A 161 17.96 -3.16 -1.37
N PHE A 162 18.20 -3.63 -2.61
CA PHE A 162 17.47 -3.18 -3.80
C PHE A 162 15.98 -3.51 -3.75
N ALA A 163 15.62 -4.75 -3.39
CA ALA A 163 14.23 -5.15 -3.25
C ALA A 163 13.49 -4.32 -2.19
N LEU A 164 14.14 -4.02 -1.06
CA LEU A 164 13.60 -3.19 0.00
C LEU A 164 13.44 -1.72 -0.44
N ALA A 165 14.42 -1.17 -1.17
CA ALA A 165 14.34 0.19 -1.73
C ALA A 165 13.15 0.35 -2.69
N PHE A 166 12.95 -0.63 -3.57
CA PHE A 166 11.80 -0.63 -4.48
C PHE A 166 10.48 -0.82 -3.73
N LEU A 167 10.41 -1.72 -2.74
CA LEU A 167 9.23 -1.84 -1.87
C LEU A 167 8.92 -0.51 -1.16
N ALA A 168 9.93 0.19 -0.64
CA ALA A 168 9.77 1.50 -0.02
C ALA A 168 9.19 2.53 -1.00
N LEU A 169 9.65 2.57 -2.25
CA LEU A 169 9.07 3.42 -3.30
C LEU A 169 7.57 3.15 -3.44
N LEU A 170 7.16 1.88 -3.53
CA LEU A 170 5.75 1.51 -3.67
C LEU A 170 4.90 1.97 -2.49
N GLN A 171 5.42 1.87 -1.26
CA GLN A 171 4.70 2.28 -0.05
C GLN A 171 4.59 3.79 0.08
N VAL A 172 5.66 4.53 -0.23
CA VAL A 172 5.65 6.00 -0.24
C VAL A 172 4.68 6.51 -1.31
N THR A 173 4.74 5.95 -2.51
CA THR A 173 3.82 6.27 -3.61
C THR A 173 2.37 5.99 -3.21
N ALA A 174 2.09 4.80 -2.67
CA ALA A 174 0.76 4.44 -2.21
C ALA A 174 0.26 5.37 -1.10
N ALA A 175 1.11 5.75 -0.15
CA ALA A 175 0.75 6.69 0.92
C ALA A 175 0.37 8.07 0.34
N ILE A 176 1.22 8.64 -0.53
CA ILE A 176 0.96 9.97 -1.12
C ILE A 176 -0.33 9.96 -1.93
N LEU A 177 -0.53 8.95 -2.78
CA LEU A 177 -1.74 8.85 -3.60
C LEU A 177 -2.99 8.71 -2.75
N ASN A 178 -2.94 7.92 -1.68
CA ASN A 178 -4.07 7.76 -0.78
C ASN A 178 -4.41 9.04 0.01
N PHE A 179 -3.45 9.94 0.22
CA PHE A 179 -3.72 11.25 0.83
C PHE A 179 -4.23 12.32 -0.15
N LEU A 180 -4.27 12.05 -1.45
CA LEU A 180 -4.81 13.01 -2.41
C LEU A 180 -6.29 13.29 -2.11
N PRO A 181 -6.72 14.56 -2.11
CA PRO A 181 -8.10 14.95 -1.84
C PRO A 181 -9.00 14.73 -3.07
N VAL A 182 -8.90 13.56 -3.70
CA VAL A 182 -9.68 13.19 -4.89
C VAL A 182 -10.84 12.29 -4.48
N PRO A 183 -12.08 12.57 -4.93
CA PRO A 183 -13.27 11.80 -4.58
C PRO A 183 -13.06 10.30 -4.82
N GLY A 184 -13.39 9.45 -3.85
CA GLY A 184 -13.17 8.00 -3.95
C GLY A 184 -11.80 7.51 -3.45
N LEU A 185 -10.87 8.42 -3.14
CA LEU A 185 -9.67 8.12 -2.36
C LEU A 185 -9.87 8.53 -0.89
N ASP A 186 -9.03 7.98 -0.02
CA ASP A 186 -9.11 8.21 1.43
C ASP A 186 -8.87 9.65 1.83
N GLY A 187 -7.94 10.34 1.16
CA GLY A 187 -7.63 11.75 1.40
C GLY A 187 -8.85 12.66 1.24
N TYR A 188 -9.73 12.35 0.26
CA TYR A 188 -11.02 13.03 0.17
C TYR A 188 -11.91 12.69 1.36
N GLY A 189 -11.96 11.44 1.79
CA GLY A 189 -12.69 11.02 3.00
C GLY A 189 -12.25 11.73 4.28
N VAL A 190 -10.99 12.19 4.36
CA VAL A 190 -10.49 13.00 5.48
C VAL A 190 -11.16 14.38 5.49
N ILE A 191 -11.27 15.04 4.33
CA ILE A 191 -11.82 16.40 4.22
C ILE A 191 -13.33 16.44 4.02
N GLU A 192 -13.92 15.37 3.49
CA GLU A 192 -15.33 15.27 3.13
C GLU A 192 -16.26 15.65 4.30
N PRO A 193 -16.06 15.21 5.56
CA PRO A 193 -16.90 15.59 6.70
C PRO A 193 -16.92 17.08 7.01
N TRP A 194 -16.02 17.88 6.43
CA TRP A 194 -15.90 19.32 6.60
C TRP A 194 -16.49 20.11 5.44
N LEU A 195 -16.70 19.49 4.29
CA LEU A 195 -17.27 20.14 3.11
C LEU A 195 -18.76 20.48 3.30
N PRO A 196 -19.28 21.55 2.68
CA PRO A 196 -20.72 21.83 2.64
C PRO A 196 -21.51 20.69 1.99
N TYR A 197 -22.74 20.46 2.43
CA TYR A 197 -23.59 19.37 1.92
C TYR A 197 -23.80 19.43 0.39
N GLY A 198 -23.96 20.64 -0.16
CA GLY A 198 -24.12 20.83 -1.60
C GLY A 198 -22.91 20.33 -2.41
N VAL A 199 -21.69 20.60 -1.92
CA VAL A 199 -20.45 20.13 -2.56
C VAL A 199 -20.37 18.61 -2.50
N ARG A 200 -20.65 17.99 -1.34
CA ARG A 200 -20.60 16.53 -1.21
C ARG A 200 -21.54 15.84 -2.19
N ARG A 201 -22.78 16.33 -2.28
CA ARG A 201 -23.81 15.76 -3.18
C ARG A 201 -23.45 15.90 -4.66
N GLN A 202 -22.76 16.97 -5.05
CA GLN A 202 -22.28 17.15 -6.42
C GLN A 202 -21.09 16.23 -6.74
N VAL A 203 -20.26 15.94 -5.75
CA VAL A 203 -19.00 15.23 -5.90
C VAL A 203 -19.17 13.70 -5.78
N GLU A 204 -20.15 13.24 -5.00
CA GLU A 204 -20.45 11.82 -4.75
C GLU A 204 -20.54 10.94 -6.02
N PRO A 205 -21.20 11.37 -7.12
CA PRO A 205 -21.27 10.57 -8.35
C PRO A 205 -19.91 10.32 -9.01
N PHE A 206 -18.91 11.16 -8.74
CA PHE A 206 -17.57 11.05 -9.31
C PHE A 206 -16.64 10.11 -8.50
N ALA A 207 -17.01 9.73 -7.28
CA ALA A 207 -16.17 8.91 -6.42
C ALA A 207 -15.72 7.57 -7.05
N PRO A 208 -16.56 6.82 -7.78
CA PRO A 208 -16.12 5.59 -8.45
C PRO A 208 -15.05 5.82 -9.54
N PHE A 209 -15.01 7.01 -10.11
CA PHE A 209 -14.08 7.38 -11.18
C PHE A 209 -12.80 8.03 -10.66
N GLY A 210 -12.71 8.39 -9.39
CA GLY A 210 -11.58 9.17 -8.87
C GLY A 210 -10.23 8.47 -8.99
N LEU A 211 -10.19 7.17 -8.68
CA LEU A 211 -8.98 6.35 -8.87
C LEU A 211 -8.55 6.36 -10.35
N VAL A 212 -9.48 6.14 -11.27
CA VAL A 212 -9.24 6.19 -12.72
C VAL A 212 -8.81 7.60 -13.18
N ALA A 213 -9.37 8.65 -12.61
CA ALA A 213 -9.01 10.02 -12.93
C ALA A 213 -7.57 10.34 -12.49
N VAL A 214 -7.15 9.90 -11.30
CA VAL A 214 -5.75 10.03 -10.84
C VAL A 214 -4.80 9.34 -11.82
N PHE A 215 -5.16 8.14 -12.29
CA PHE A 215 -4.38 7.44 -13.31
C PHE A 215 -4.26 8.22 -14.61
N ALA A 216 -5.38 8.70 -15.15
CA ALA A 216 -5.40 9.48 -16.39
C ALA A 216 -4.53 10.74 -16.27
N VAL A 217 -4.57 11.40 -15.11
CA VAL A 217 -3.75 12.58 -14.83
C VAL A 217 -2.26 12.23 -14.69
N LEU A 218 -1.92 11.13 -14.02
CA LEU A 218 -0.53 10.65 -13.89
C LEU A 218 0.06 10.14 -15.21
N TRP A 219 -0.75 9.90 -16.24
CA TRP A 219 -0.28 9.56 -17.58
C TRP A 219 0.27 10.77 -18.34
N ILE A 220 -0.08 11.99 -17.89
CA ILE A 220 0.45 13.22 -18.47
C ILE A 220 1.93 13.33 -18.05
N PRO A 221 2.90 13.35 -18.99
CA PRO A 221 4.32 13.27 -18.66
C PRO A 221 4.78 14.33 -17.67
N GLY A 222 4.35 15.59 -17.84
CA GLY A 222 4.72 16.67 -16.92
C GLY A 222 4.21 16.45 -15.49
N VAL A 223 3.00 15.91 -15.32
CA VAL A 223 2.45 15.61 -13.99
C VAL A 223 3.18 14.40 -13.39
N ASN A 224 3.46 13.38 -14.20
CA ASN A 224 4.22 12.21 -13.79
C ASN A 224 5.60 12.60 -13.25
N HIS A 225 6.34 13.43 -13.99
CA HIS A 225 7.67 13.92 -13.59
C HIS A 225 7.61 14.66 -12.26
N VAL A 226 6.71 15.64 -12.12
CA VAL A 226 6.57 16.40 -10.86
C VAL A 226 6.20 15.49 -9.69
N PHE A 227 5.28 14.53 -9.92
CA PHE A 227 4.87 13.58 -8.90
C PHE A 227 6.06 12.73 -8.43
N PHE A 228 6.81 12.13 -9.35
CA PHE A 228 7.96 11.32 -9.00
C PHE A 228 9.14 12.14 -8.47
N ASP A 229 9.31 13.39 -8.87
CA ASP A 229 10.31 14.28 -8.26
C ASP A 229 10.03 14.50 -6.79
N VAL A 230 8.75 14.70 -6.41
CA VAL A 230 8.35 14.78 -4.99
C VAL A 230 8.60 13.45 -4.28
N VAL A 231 8.23 12.32 -4.88
CA VAL A 231 8.46 10.99 -4.31
C VAL A 231 9.96 10.77 -4.08
N PHE A 232 10.79 11.03 -5.08
CA PHE A 232 12.23 10.84 -4.97
C PHE A 232 12.89 11.85 -4.03
N ALA A 233 12.42 13.09 -3.96
CA ALA A 233 12.91 14.03 -2.95
C ALA A 233 12.68 13.53 -1.51
N LEU A 234 11.53 12.89 -1.26
CA LEU A 234 11.25 12.25 0.03
C LEU A 234 12.13 11.02 0.25
N MET A 235 12.28 10.16 -0.77
CA MET A 235 13.12 8.96 -0.69
C MET A 235 14.60 9.30 -0.44
N ASP A 236 15.14 10.29 -1.18
CA ASP A 236 16.50 10.80 -1.01
C ASP A 236 16.69 11.35 0.41
N GLY A 237 15.68 12.07 0.94
CA GLY A 237 15.67 12.54 2.34
C GLY A 237 15.61 11.42 3.39
N LEU A 238 15.11 10.24 3.02
CA LEU A 238 15.10 9.02 3.84
C LEU A 238 16.31 8.10 3.59
N GLY A 239 17.31 8.59 2.83
CA GLY A 239 18.54 7.84 2.53
C GLY A 239 18.38 6.73 1.49
N VAL A 240 17.24 6.66 0.79
CA VAL A 240 17.00 5.67 -0.27
C VAL A 240 17.31 6.29 -1.63
N SER A 241 18.40 5.85 -2.25
CA SER A 241 18.85 6.43 -3.52
C SER A 241 18.04 5.94 -4.72
N ARG A 242 17.94 6.80 -5.74
CA ARG A 242 17.32 6.47 -7.03
C ARG A 242 17.93 5.23 -7.69
N ALA A 243 19.23 5.02 -7.51
CA ALA A 243 19.94 3.87 -8.08
C ALA A 243 19.49 2.54 -7.46
N GLU A 244 19.33 2.49 -6.13
CA GLU A 244 18.84 1.30 -5.43
C GLU A 244 17.40 0.97 -5.82
N VAL A 245 16.57 2.00 -5.96
CA VAL A 245 15.19 1.86 -6.41
C VAL A 245 15.13 1.33 -7.84
N ALA A 246 15.94 1.89 -8.76
CA ALA A 246 16.02 1.43 -10.14
C ALA A 246 16.47 -0.04 -10.23
N CYS A 247 17.55 -0.41 -9.54
CA CYS A 247 18.01 -1.80 -9.52
C CYS A 247 16.97 -2.75 -8.90
N GLY A 248 16.24 -2.31 -7.87
CA GLY A 248 15.14 -3.07 -7.29
C GLY A 248 13.98 -3.26 -8.27
N GLN A 249 13.64 -2.22 -9.02
CA GLN A 249 12.62 -2.27 -10.07
C GLN A 249 13.01 -3.21 -11.22
N ASP A 250 14.29 -3.22 -11.60
CA ASP A 250 14.80 -4.09 -12.66
C ASP A 250 14.78 -5.56 -12.23
N LEU A 251 15.21 -5.85 -10.99
CA LEU A 251 15.09 -7.19 -10.42
C LEU A 251 13.63 -7.64 -10.30
N TYR A 252 12.73 -6.73 -9.94
CA TYR A 252 11.31 -7.00 -9.86
C TYR A 252 10.73 -7.33 -11.25
N ARG A 253 11.14 -6.61 -12.30
CA ARG A 253 10.73 -6.81 -13.70
C ARG A 253 11.66 -7.79 -14.43
N PHE A 254 11.90 -8.94 -13.82
CA PHE A 254 12.87 -9.93 -14.31
C PHE A 254 12.59 -10.47 -15.74
N TRP A 255 11.39 -10.24 -16.29
CA TRP A 255 10.97 -10.63 -17.63
C TRP A 255 11.24 -9.58 -18.72
N THR A 256 11.70 -8.38 -18.37
CA THR A 256 12.16 -7.37 -19.33
C THR A 256 13.68 -7.44 -19.52
N GLU A 257 14.21 -6.83 -20.59
CA GLU A 257 15.67 -6.76 -20.79
C GLU A 257 16.34 -6.20 -19.53
N GLN A 258 17.25 -6.99 -18.95
CA GLN A 258 17.92 -6.66 -17.70
C GLN A 258 18.96 -5.56 -17.93
N TYR A 259 18.99 -4.54 -17.07
CA TYR A 259 20.06 -3.56 -17.08
C TYR A 259 21.35 -4.23 -16.58
N PRO A 260 22.41 -4.29 -17.41
CA PRO A 260 23.63 -5.03 -17.07
C PRO A 260 24.36 -4.45 -15.85
N GLU A 261 24.15 -3.18 -15.52
CA GLU A 261 24.82 -2.49 -14.42
C GLU A 261 24.42 -3.03 -13.04
N CYS A 262 23.12 -3.22 -12.79
CA CYS A 262 22.63 -3.75 -11.52
C CYS A 262 22.99 -5.23 -11.35
N THR A 263 22.94 -6.01 -12.43
CA THR A 263 23.37 -7.42 -12.42
C THR A 263 24.88 -7.55 -12.20
N ALA A 264 25.69 -6.65 -12.76
CA ALA A 264 27.13 -6.60 -12.54
C ALA A 264 27.50 -6.25 -11.09
N LEU A 265 26.71 -5.43 -10.40
CA LEU A 265 26.89 -5.13 -8.97
C LEU A 265 26.55 -6.33 -8.08
N LEU A 266 25.59 -7.16 -8.46
CA LEU A 266 25.21 -8.38 -7.73
C LEU A 266 26.19 -9.54 -7.94
N ALA A 267 26.93 -9.53 -9.05
CA ALA A 267 27.91 -10.56 -9.40
C ALA A 267 29.30 -10.35 -8.75
N ARG A 268 29.48 -9.27 -7.97
CA ARG A 268 30.70 -8.95 -7.21
C ARG A 268 30.54 -9.35 -5.76
#